data_AF-A0A1H8V554-F1
#
_entry.id   AF-A0A1H8V554-F1
#
_cell.length_a   1.000
_cell.length_b   1.000
_cell.length_c   1.000
_cell.angle_alpha   90.00
_cell.angle_beta   90.00
_cell.angle_gamma   90.00
#
_symmetry.space_group_name_H-M   'P 1'
#
loop_
_entity.id
_entity.type
_entity.pdbx_description
1 polymer ?
#
loop_
_entity_poly.entity_id
_entity_poly.type
_entity_poly.pdbx_seq_one_letter_code
_entity_poly.pdbx_strand_id
1 'polypeptide(L)'
;MTTDGTPEAGMTTYADTAFTGSRPADLPPGQDLESMGYFDRKALGVRLPLVGPQCREFTAEADYIMELSDYQRLSRDEQEELWAQRQPHRCRMWASRADPLVVIASIGAVAGFFFFAFLAVPIPLVLFGGFTERVLEGSVMAIGYYALPLACIWFLCRLLVHSGWFTLKRDTRFYRDTGMVSLWAGRKVGRVELAFAEFEAFASPVSTAVGTIRHRLGLIHRGTGYSVGYPGAQVELWETQVIWEAMQQFMDVSRPLPDIPEFDGTRHLDPVTAEHDRKSGRPHRYWLDMERSHASALHERARKAAGAYPWGRTREQALASGWRPSGVGEGDWRTAKPA
;
A
#
# COMPACT_ATOMS: atom_id res chain seq x y z
N MET A 1 21.55 -10.53 12.94
CA MET A 1 20.75 -9.28 12.74
C MET A 1 21.60 -8.10 13.17
N THR A 2 21.65 -7.04 12.38
CA THR A 2 22.35 -5.80 12.75
C THR A 2 21.52 -4.97 13.74
N THR A 3 22.18 -4.06 14.47
CA THR A 3 21.58 -3.20 15.53
C THR A 3 20.47 -2.25 15.05
N ASP A 4 20.22 -2.18 13.75
CA ASP A 4 19.16 -1.39 13.09
C ASP A 4 17.97 -2.25 12.61
N GLY A 5 17.93 -3.55 12.96
CA GLY A 5 16.85 -4.46 12.57
C GLY A 5 16.90 -4.89 11.11
N THR A 6 18.07 -4.76 10.46
CA THR A 6 18.28 -5.28 9.12
C THR A 6 18.74 -6.75 9.21
N PRO A 7 18.18 -7.67 8.42
CA PRO A 7 18.68 -9.04 8.33
C PRO A 7 20.14 -9.03 7.83
N GLU A 8 20.97 -9.95 8.32
CA GLU A 8 22.34 -10.13 7.82
C GLU A 8 22.32 -10.40 6.31
N ALA A 9 23.11 -9.62 5.56
CA ALA A 9 23.25 -9.78 4.12
C ALA A 9 23.92 -11.13 3.83
N GLY A 10 23.16 -12.07 3.27
CA GLY A 10 23.72 -13.35 2.82
C GLY A 10 22.78 -14.56 2.75
N MET A 11 21.54 -14.50 3.25
CA MET A 11 20.66 -15.66 3.15
C MET A 11 19.84 -15.64 1.85
N THR A 12 20.27 -16.43 0.87
CA THR A 12 19.49 -16.82 -0.33
C THR A 12 18.36 -17.81 -0.01
N THR A 13 17.90 -17.88 1.25
CA THR A 13 16.97 -18.91 1.74
C THR A 13 16.06 -18.30 2.80
N TYR A 14 14.78 -18.69 2.75
CA TYR A 14 13.79 -18.31 3.76
C TYR A 14 14.18 -18.88 5.13
N ALA A 15 13.92 -18.12 6.20
CA ALA A 15 14.10 -18.62 7.56
C ALA A 15 13.06 -19.71 7.88
N ASP A 16 13.35 -20.56 8.86
CA ASP A 16 12.41 -21.59 9.33
C ASP A 16 11.11 -20.99 9.89
N THR A 17 11.15 -19.73 10.31
CA THR A 17 10.00 -18.96 10.79
C THR A 17 9.15 -18.35 9.67
N ALA A 18 9.59 -18.47 8.40
CA ALA A 18 8.88 -17.89 7.27
C ALA A 18 7.46 -18.43 7.15
N PHE A 19 6.53 -17.55 6.79
CA PHE A 19 5.12 -17.89 6.74
C PHE A 19 4.82 -18.76 5.51
N THR A 20 4.16 -19.89 5.72
CA THR A 20 3.87 -20.90 4.66
C THR A 20 2.37 -21.05 4.40
N GLY A 21 1.59 -19.99 4.65
CA GLY A 21 0.16 -19.93 4.31
C GLY A 21 -0.80 -20.42 5.40
N SER A 22 -0.29 -20.90 6.56
CA SER A 22 -1.12 -21.40 7.66
C SER A 22 -0.68 -20.87 9.03
N ARG A 23 -1.61 -20.89 9.99
CA ARG A 23 -1.32 -20.52 11.38
C ARG A 23 -0.79 -21.74 12.15
N PRO A 24 0.15 -21.56 13.10
CA PRO A 24 0.43 -22.55 14.13
C PRO A 24 -0.84 -22.96 14.89
N ALA A 25 -0.88 -24.19 15.38
CA ALA A 25 -2.04 -24.72 16.10
C ALA A 25 -2.20 -24.12 17.51
N ASP A 26 -1.10 -23.65 18.09
CA ASP A 26 -0.94 -23.24 19.49
C ASP A 26 -0.98 -21.73 19.70
N LEU A 27 -1.66 -21.00 18.82
CA LEU A 27 -1.76 -19.54 18.94
C LEU A 27 -2.68 -19.10 20.09
N PRO A 28 -2.38 -17.95 20.73
CA PRO A 28 -3.32 -17.30 21.64
C PRO A 28 -4.69 -17.10 20.98
N PRO A 29 -5.79 -17.08 21.78
CA PRO A 29 -7.11 -16.83 21.24
C PRO A 29 -7.15 -15.50 20.48
N GLY A 30 -7.94 -15.50 19.41
CA GLY A 30 -8.24 -14.29 18.66
C GLY A 30 -9.05 -13.28 19.46
N GLN A 31 -9.26 -12.12 18.86
CA GLN A 31 -10.23 -11.15 19.37
C GLN A 31 -11.61 -11.84 19.49
N ASP A 32 -12.24 -11.79 20.65
CA ASP A 32 -13.58 -12.34 20.82
C ASP A 32 -14.62 -11.26 20.49
N LEU A 33 -15.18 -11.34 19.28
CA LEU A 33 -16.13 -10.33 18.80
C LEU A 33 -17.50 -10.44 19.49
N GLU A 34 -17.81 -11.57 20.10
CA GLU A 34 -19.11 -11.80 20.75
C GLU A 34 -19.14 -11.19 22.15
N SER A 35 -18.01 -11.20 22.86
CA SER A 35 -17.88 -10.51 24.16
C SER A 35 -17.63 -9.00 24.05
N MET A 36 -17.27 -8.49 22.87
CA MET A 36 -17.06 -7.05 22.66
C MET A 36 -18.36 -6.24 22.73
N GLY A 37 -18.24 -5.03 23.29
CA GLY A 37 -19.31 -4.03 23.23
C GLY A 37 -19.67 -3.67 21.78
N TYR A 38 -20.90 -3.19 21.57
CA TYR A 38 -21.40 -2.85 20.24
C TYR A 38 -20.48 -1.89 19.46
N PHE A 39 -19.99 -0.84 20.13
CA PHE A 39 -19.14 0.17 19.52
C PHE A 39 -17.75 -0.37 19.14
N ASP A 40 -17.13 -1.18 20.01
CA ASP A 40 -15.83 -1.80 19.73
C ASP A 40 -15.93 -2.75 18.54
N ARG A 41 -16.96 -3.59 18.52
CA ARG A 41 -17.23 -4.51 17.39
C ARG A 41 -17.47 -3.74 16.09
N LYS A 42 -18.22 -2.64 16.14
CA LYS A 42 -18.46 -1.77 14.98
C LYS A 42 -17.19 -1.05 14.51
N ALA A 43 -16.34 -0.61 15.43
CA ALA A 43 -15.07 0.04 15.11
C ALA A 43 -14.07 -0.94 14.48
N LEU A 44 -14.06 -2.19 14.93
CA LEU A 44 -13.21 -3.24 14.39
C LEU A 44 -13.59 -3.62 12.95
N GLY A 45 -14.90 -3.70 12.69
CA GLY A 45 -15.46 -3.99 11.37
C GLY A 45 -15.51 -5.49 11.06
N VAL A 46 -15.32 -5.84 9.79
CA VAL A 46 -15.50 -7.22 9.31
C VAL A 46 -14.20 -7.99 9.46
N ARG A 47 -14.21 -9.13 10.15
CA ARG A 47 -13.05 -10.04 10.20
C ARG A 47 -12.75 -10.63 8.83
N LEU A 48 -11.49 -10.58 8.42
CA LEU A 48 -11.00 -11.15 7.18
C LEU A 48 -10.22 -12.45 7.48
N PRO A 49 -10.63 -13.60 6.89
CA PRO A 49 -10.00 -14.87 7.19
C PRO A 49 -8.61 -15.01 6.54
N LEU A 50 -7.74 -15.81 7.17
CA LEU A 50 -6.42 -16.18 6.62
C LEU A 50 -6.56 -17.50 5.85
N VAL A 51 -7.06 -17.42 4.60
CA VAL A 51 -7.32 -18.58 3.74
C VAL A 51 -6.45 -18.59 2.48
N GLY A 52 -5.47 -17.70 2.41
CA GLY A 52 -4.70 -17.43 1.20
C GLY A 52 -5.54 -16.77 0.10
N PRO A 53 -4.93 -16.45 -1.05
CA PRO A 53 -5.63 -15.75 -2.13
C PRO A 53 -6.56 -16.67 -2.92
N GLN A 54 -7.83 -16.27 -2.99
CA GLN A 54 -8.91 -16.94 -3.71
C GLN A 54 -9.27 -16.16 -4.99
N CYS A 55 -9.49 -14.85 -4.87
CA CYS A 55 -9.81 -13.95 -5.98
C CYS A 55 -8.61 -13.75 -6.92
N ARG A 56 -7.40 -13.51 -6.36
CA ARG A 56 -6.12 -13.33 -7.10
C ARG A 56 -6.04 -12.14 -8.06
N GLU A 57 -7.02 -11.24 -8.03
CA GLU A 57 -7.04 -10.02 -8.84
C GLU A 57 -6.21 -8.91 -8.20
N PHE A 58 -4.92 -9.15 -7.94
CA PHE A 58 -4.07 -8.25 -7.14
C PHE A 58 -3.93 -6.84 -7.74
N THR A 59 -3.94 -6.74 -9.07
CA THR A 59 -3.88 -5.46 -9.79
C THR A 59 -5.18 -4.68 -9.77
N ALA A 60 -6.26 -5.19 -9.15
CA ALA A 60 -7.48 -4.41 -8.91
C ALA A 60 -7.26 -3.24 -7.95
N GLU A 61 -6.18 -3.28 -7.15
CA GLU A 61 -5.70 -2.12 -6.39
C GLU A 61 -4.99 -1.14 -7.33
N ALA A 62 -5.54 0.08 -7.42
CA ALA A 62 -5.09 1.09 -8.37
C ALA A 62 -3.68 1.61 -8.07
N ASP A 63 -3.29 1.65 -6.79
CA ASP A 63 -2.01 2.20 -6.34
C ASP A 63 -0.84 1.52 -7.04
N TYR A 64 -0.90 0.20 -7.28
CA TYR A 64 0.15 -0.52 -8.01
C TYR A 64 0.36 -0.02 -9.46
N ILE A 65 -0.72 0.36 -10.16
CA ILE A 65 -0.60 0.90 -11.53
C ILE A 65 -0.20 2.38 -11.52
N MET A 66 -0.65 3.13 -10.53
CA MET A 66 -0.27 4.54 -10.37
C MET A 66 1.24 4.68 -10.11
N GLU A 67 1.81 3.80 -9.28
CA GLU A 67 3.25 3.77 -9.00
C GLU A 67 4.11 3.31 -10.19
N LEU A 68 3.53 2.57 -11.14
CA LEU A 68 4.26 2.13 -12.34
C LEU A 68 4.90 3.31 -13.10
N SER A 69 4.25 4.49 -13.10
CA SER A 69 4.85 5.70 -13.73
C SER A 69 6.13 6.13 -13.11
N ASP A 70 6.20 6.03 -11.81
CA ASP A 70 7.33 6.52 -11.06
C ASP A 70 8.51 5.61 -11.31
N TYR A 71 8.30 4.28 -11.39
CA TYR A 71 9.34 3.34 -11.81
C TYR A 71 9.77 3.54 -13.27
N GLN A 72 8.83 3.74 -14.20
CA GLN A 72 9.14 3.91 -15.63
C GLN A 72 9.87 5.22 -15.98
N ARG A 73 9.77 6.24 -15.12
CA ARG A 73 10.48 7.52 -15.29
C ARG A 73 11.96 7.46 -14.92
N LEU A 74 12.33 6.52 -14.07
CA LEU A 74 13.70 6.32 -13.63
C LEU A 74 14.52 5.64 -14.75
N SER A 75 15.79 6.02 -14.86
CA SER A 75 16.77 5.28 -15.64
C SER A 75 16.98 3.87 -15.07
N ARG A 76 17.61 2.97 -15.84
CA ARG A 76 17.86 1.60 -15.38
C ARG A 76 18.73 1.55 -14.13
N ASP A 77 19.77 2.37 -14.08
CA ASP A 77 20.68 2.44 -12.92
C ASP A 77 19.94 2.96 -11.67
N GLU A 78 19.09 3.98 -11.82
CA GLU A 78 18.24 4.48 -10.72
C GLU A 78 17.20 3.45 -10.27
N GLN A 79 16.63 2.65 -11.18
CA GLN A 79 15.74 1.54 -10.83
C GLN A 79 16.48 0.50 -9.98
N GLU A 80 17.69 0.10 -10.40
CA GLU A 80 18.51 -0.87 -9.70
C GLU A 80 18.95 -0.38 -8.31
N GLU A 81 19.37 0.88 -8.18
CA GLU A 81 19.69 1.50 -6.90
C GLU A 81 18.47 1.52 -5.95
N LEU A 82 17.31 1.93 -6.47
CA LEU A 82 16.06 1.94 -5.72
C LEU A 82 15.69 0.55 -5.20
N TRP A 83 15.81 -0.48 -6.05
CA TRP A 83 15.51 -1.86 -5.67
C TRP A 83 16.54 -2.45 -4.71
N ALA A 84 17.82 -2.10 -4.85
CA ALA A 84 18.86 -2.49 -3.91
C ALA A 84 18.60 -1.90 -2.52
N GLN A 85 18.13 -0.66 -2.47
CA GLN A 85 17.79 0.03 -1.22
C GLN A 85 16.50 -0.49 -0.58
N ARG A 86 15.43 -0.65 -1.37
CA ARG A 86 14.09 -1.00 -0.85
C ARG A 86 13.88 -2.50 -0.67
N GLN A 87 14.48 -3.32 -1.52
CA GLN A 87 14.31 -4.77 -1.58
C GLN A 87 12.81 -5.19 -1.50
N PRO A 88 11.95 -4.72 -2.42
CA PRO A 88 10.50 -4.91 -2.31
C PRO A 88 10.08 -6.39 -2.30
N HIS A 89 10.82 -7.27 -2.99
CA HIS A 89 10.64 -8.72 -2.92
C HIS A 89 10.79 -9.33 -1.51
N ARG A 90 11.52 -8.68 -0.59
CA ARG A 90 11.76 -9.15 0.79
C ARG A 90 10.92 -8.43 1.82
N CYS A 91 10.79 -7.11 1.68
CA CYS A 91 10.19 -6.27 2.70
C CYS A 91 9.16 -5.33 2.10
N ARG A 92 7.92 -5.41 2.58
CA ARG A 92 6.88 -4.42 2.29
C ARG A 92 6.68 -3.50 3.49
N MET A 93 6.60 -2.20 3.25
CA MET A 93 6.51 -1.19 4.30
C MET A 93 5.14 -0.49 4.27
N TRP A 94 4.51 -0.35 5.44
CA TRP A 94 3.36 0.52 5.64
C TRP A 94 3.78 1.74 6.46
N ALA A 95 3.67 2.91 5.85
CA ALA A 95 3.90 4.17 6.54
C ALA A 95 2.78 4.43 7.56
N SER A 96 3.15 4.88 8.76
CA SER A 96 2.17 5.33 9.74
C SER A 96 1.81 6.79 9.50
N ARG A 97 0.52 7.12 9.55
CA ARG A 97 0.05 8.53 9.47
C ARG A 97 0.55 9.39 10.64
N ALA A 98 0.95 8.75 11.74
CA ALA A 98 1.54 9.41 12.89
C ALA A 98 3.07 9.52 12.81
N ASP A 99 3.69 9.09 11.69
CA ASP A 99 5.12 9.27 11.47
C ASP A 99 5.44 10.76 11.22
N PRO A 100 6.46 11.32 11.89
CA PRO A 100 6.83 12.72 11.70
C PRO A 100 7.05 13.13 10.24
N LEU A 101 7.68 12.26 9.42
CA LEU A 101 7.93 12.57 8.02
C LEU A 101 6.61 12.70 7.24
N VAL A 102 5.66 11.80 7.48
CA VAL A 102 4.32 11.82 6.84
C VAL A 102 3.53 13.05 7.29
N VAL A 103 3.62 13.43 8.57
CA VAL A 103 2.97 14.64 9.11
C VAL A 103 3.55 15.90 8.46
N ILE A 104 4.88 16.01 8.36
CA ILE A 104 5.55 17.15 7.72
C ILE A 104 5.13 17.25 6.24
N ALA A 105 5.12 16.13 5.51
CA ALA A 105 4.69 16.08 4.12
C ALA A 105 3.22 16.50 3.96
N SER A 106 2.34 16.06 4.87
CA SER A 106 0.91 16.40 4.85
C SER A 106 0.68 17.89 5.10
N ILE A 107 1.37 18.48 6.09
CA ILE A 107 1.33 19.92 6.37
C ILE A 107 1.80 20.71 5.15
N GLY A 108 2.93 20.29 4.55
CA GLY A 108 3.46 20.91 3.34
C GLY A 108 2.46 20.87 2.19
N ALA A 109 1.83 19.72 1.92
CA ALA A 109 0.85 19.57 0.85
C ALA A 109 -0.37 20.49 1.05
N VAL A 110 -0.91 20.56 2.27
CA VAL A 110 -2.03 21.46 2.61
C VAL A 110 -1.63 22.93 2.46
N ALA A 111 -0.45 23.32 2.95
CA ALA A 111 0.06 24.67 2.79
C ALA A 111 0.23 25.04 1.31
N GLY A 112 0.78 24.13 0.50
CA GLY A 112 0.92 24.29 -0.94
C GLY A 112 -0.43 24.47 -1.65
N PHE A 113 -1.43 23.65 -1.31
CA PHE A 113 -2.78 23.78 -1.86
C PHE A 113 -3.37 25.18 -1.59
N PHE A 114 -3.33 25.64 -0.35
CA PHE A 114 -3.85 26.97 -0.01
C PHE A 114 -3.01 28.10 -0.60
N PHE A 115 -1.68 27.95 -0.68
CA PHE A 115 -0.82 28.91 -1.37
C PHE A 115 -1.28 29.15 -2.81
N PHE A 116 -1.47 28.09 -3.60
CA PHE A 116 -1.95 28.21 -4.97
C PHE A 116 -3.40 28.71 -5.06
N ALA A 117 -4.26 28.32 -4.10
CA ALA A 117 -5.62 28.85 -4.03
C ALA A 117 -5.63 30.37 -3.83
N PHE A 118 -4.86 30.89 -2.87
CA PHE A 118 -4.75 32.35 -2.63
C PHE A 118 -4.06 33.09 -3.77
N LEU A 119 -3.10 32.46 -4.46
CA LEU A 119 -2.51 33.02 -5.67
C LEU A 119 -3.52 33.14 -6.82
N ALA A 120 -4.52 32.24 -6.86
CA ALA A 120 -5.57 32.25 -7.87
C ALA A 120 -6.74 33.20 -7.54
N VAL A 121 -6.93 33.62 -6.29
CA VAL A 121 -8.02 34.52 -5.85
C VAL A 121 -8.13 35.83 -6.65
N PRO A 122 -7.03 36.52 -7.02
CA PRO A 122 -7.11 37.74 -7.82
C PRO A 122 -7.77 37.55 -9.19
N ILE A 123 -7.68 36.35 -9.79
CA ILE A 123 -8.18 36.07 -11.14
C ILE A 123 -9.69 36.32 -11.25
N PRO A 124 -10.57 35.67 -10.47
CA PRO A 124 -11.99 35.97 -10.52
C PRO A 124 -12.32 37.40 -10.08
N LEU A 125 -11.57 37.97 -9.12
CA LEU A 125 -11.80 39.35 -8.67
C LEU A 125 -11.61 40.36 -9.82
N VAL A 126 -10.58 40.19 -10.64
CA VAL A 126 -10.34 41.02 -11.83
C VAL A 126 -11.37 40.73 -12.93
N LEU A 127 -11.71 39.45 -13.17
CA LEU A 127 -12.66 39.06 -14.23
C LEU A 127 -14.07 39.59 -13.99
N PHE A 128 -14.56 39.58 -12.75
CA PHE A 128 -15.93 40.00 -12.41
C PHE A 128 -16.03 41.44 -11.86
N GLY A 129 -14.97 41.94 -11.22
CA GLY A 129 -14.93 43.25 -10.58
C GLY A 129 -14.17 44.33 -11.36
N GLY A 130 -13.47 43.95 -12.43
CA GLY A 130 -12.60 44.84 -13.19
C GLY A 130 -11.30 45.20 -12.47
N PHE A 131 -10.40 45.88 -13.17
CA PHE A 131 -9.13 46.33 -12.61
C PHE A 131 -9.30 47.67 -11.90
N THR A 132 -9.56 47.62 -10.59
CA THR A 132 -9.76 48.79 -9.71
C THR A 132 -8.74 48.79 -8.56
N GLU A 133 -8.50 49.96 -7.94
CA GLU A 133 -7.59 50.08 -6.79
C GLU A 133 -7.99 49.15 -5.63
N ARG A 134 -9.29 49.03 -5.35
CA ARG A 134 -9.80 48.13 -4.29
C ARG A 134 -9.50 46.66 -4.58
N VAL A 135 -9.57 46.23 -5.85
CA VAL A 135 -9.20 44.87 -6.27
C VAL A 135 -7.69 44.66 -6.15
N LEU A 136 -6.89 45.67 -6.51
CA LEU A 136 -5.43 45.62 -6.37
C LEU A 136 -5.01 45.49 -4.90
N GLU A 137 -5.56 46.32 -4.01
CA GLU A 137 -5.29 46.24 -2.56
C GLU A 137 -5.67 44.88 -1.97
N GLY A 138 -6.86 44.39 -2.30
CA GLY A 138 -7.32 43.07 -1.87
C GLY A 138 -6.41 41.94 -2.38
N SER A 139 -5.90 42.07 -3.60
CA SER A 139 -4.96 41.10 -4.18
C SER A 139 -3.59 41.13 -3.50
N VAL A 140 -3.08 42.34 -3.20
CA VAL A 140 -1.83 42.51 -2.44
C VAL A 140 -1.95 41.91 -1.05
N MET A 141 -3.08 42.12 -0.35
CA MET A 141 -3.34 41.49 0.94
C MET A 141 -3.47 39.97 0.81
N ALA A 142 -4.19 39.46 -0.19
CA ALA A 142 -4.34 38.03 -0.44
C ALA A 142 -2.98 37.34 -0.62
N ILE A 143 -2.11 37.92 -1.44
CA ILE A 143 -0.79 37.38 -1.74
C ILE A 143 0.18 37.57 -0.58
N GLY A 144 0.31 38.79 -0.06
CA GLY A 144 1.31 39.14 0.95
C GLY A 144 1.01 38.53 2.32
N TYR A 145 -0.26 38.54 2.74
CA TYR A 145 -0.63 38.10 4.09
C TYR A 145 -0.98 36.60 4.16
N TYR A 146 -1.60 36.04 3.11
CA TYR A 146 -2.00 34.62 3.12
C TYR A 146 -1.10 33.75 2.27
N ALA A 147 -0.84 34.10 1.01
CA ALA A 147 -0.06 33.24 0.12
C ALA A 147 1.41 33.13 0.57
N LEU A 148 2.07 34.23 0.94
CA LEU A 148 3.50 34.22 1.27
C LEU A 148 3.85 33.36 2.50
N PRO A 149 3.16 33.44 3.66
CA PRO A 149 3.43 32.54 4.78
C PRO A 149 3.20 31.07 4.43
N LEU A 150 2.15 30.78 3.64
CA LEU A 150 1.86 29.41 3.18
C LEU A 150 2.95 28.90 2.23
N ALA A 151 3.49 29.75 1.36
CA ALA A 151 4.62 29.42 0.50
C ALA A 151 5.87 29.08 1.34
N CYS A 152 6.15 29.87 2.39
CA CYS A 152 7.26 29.59 3.31
C CYS A 152 7.10 28.24 4.02
N ILE A 153 5.90 27.94 4.53
CA ILE A 153 5.62 26.64 5.17
C ILE A 153 5.75 25.50 4.15
N TRP A 154 5.15 25.64 2.97
CA TRP A 154 5.23 24.64 1.90
C TRP A 154 6.68 24.34 1.50
N PHE A 155 7.47 25.38 1.26
CA PHE A 155 8.88 25.23 0.88
C PHE A 155 9.72 24.62 2.01
N LEU A 156 9.52 25.06 3.26
CA LEU A 156 10.20 24.49 4.42
C LEU A 156 9.87 23.00 4.56
N CYS A 157 8.59 22.62 4.54
CA CYS A 157 8.18 21.21 4.60
C CYS A 157 8.80 20.39 3.47
N ARG A 158 8.82 20.92 2.24
CA ARG A 158 9.43 20.25 1.08
C ARG A 158 10.94 20.05 1.28
N LEU A 159 11.64 21.07 1.79
CA LEU A 159 13.06 20.97 2.14
C LEU A 159 13.29 19.91 3.23
N LEU A 160 12.48 19.89 4.29
CA LEU A 160 12.62 18.92 5.36
C LEU A 160 12.41 17.47 4.87
N VAL A 161 11.44 17.24 3.98
CA VAL A 161 11.19 15.91 3.38
C VAL A 161 12.36 15.44 2.52
N HIS A 162 13.00 16.33 1.75
CA HIS A 162 14.12 15.98 0.86
C HIS A 162 15.50 16.08 1.53
N SER A 163 15.60 16.65 2.73
CA SER A 163 16.88 16.85 3.44
C SER A 163 17.58 15.56 3.89
N GLY A 164 16.84 14.44 3.95
CA GLY A 164 17.33 13.19 4.56
C GLY A 164 17.41 13.23 6.09
N TRP A 165 17.08 14.35 6.76
CA TRP A 165 17.11 14.47 8.23
C TRP A 165 16.00 13.69 8.93
N PHE A 166 14.91 13.42 8.21
CA PHE A 166 13.78 12.67 8.71
C PHE A 166 13.63 11.37 7.92
N THR A 167 13.65 10.26 8.66
CA THR A 167 13.35 8.92 8.14
C THR A 167 12.07 8.40 8.76
N LEU A 168 11.42 7.45 8.08
CA LEU A 168 10.28 6.73 8.66
C LEU A 168 10.78 5.92 9.86
N LYS A 169 10.28 6.25 11.05
CA LYS A 169 10.64 5.59 12.33
C LYS A 169 9.48 4.81 12.93
N ARG A 170 8.25 5.13 12.53
CA ARG A 170 7.00 4.55 13.06
C ARG A 170 6.28 3.71 12.01
N ASP A 171 7.02 3.25 11.00
CA ASP A 171 6.54 2.37 9.94
C ASP A 171 6.36 0.93 10.45
N THR A 172 5.50 0.19 9.75
CA THR A 172 5.38 -1.26 9.89
C THR A 172 6.07 -1.93 8.72
N ARG A 173 6.94 -2.91 8.97
CA ARG A 173 7.64 -3.67 7.94
C ARG A 173 7.22 -5.13 8.01
N PHE A 174 6.88 -5.68 6.86
CA PHE A 174 6.50 -7.07 6.66
C PHE A 174 7.64 -7.77 5.93
N TYR A 175 8.32 -8.68 6.63
CA TYR A 175 9.47 -9.40 6.12
C TYR A 175 9.02 -10.79 5.64
N ARG A 176 8.97 -10.97 4.33
CA ARG A 176 8.59 -12.23 3.68
C ARG A 176 9.56 -13.36 4.02
N ASP A 177 10.85 -13.05 4.00
CA ASP A 177 11.93 -14.02 4.20
C ASP A 177 11.99 -14.62 5.61
N THR A 178 11.52 -13.88 6.61
CA THR A 178 11.48 -14.32 8.01
C THR A 178 10.08 -14.64 8.53
N GLY A 179 9.03 -14.18 7.85
CA GLY A 179 7.66 -14.29 8.34
C GLY A 179 7.31 -13.27 9.45
N MET A 180 8.20 -12.31 9.72
CA MET A 180 8.07 -11.38 10.83
C MET A 180 7.47 -10.03 10.42
N VAL A 181 6.74 -9.41 11.34
CA VAL A 181 6.20 -8.05 11.24
C VAL A 181 6.89 -7.19 12.29
N SER A 182 7.67 -6.22 11.81
CA SER A 182 8.36 -5.24 12.67
C SER A 182 7.52 -3.96 12.75
N LEU A 183 7.01 -3.63 13.93
CA LEU A 183 6.12 -2.48 14.15
C LEU A 183 6.55 -1.63 15.34
N TRP A 184 6.11 -0.39 15.36
CA TRP A 184 6.39 0.54 16.46
C TRP A 184 5.35 0.42 17.58
N ALA A 185 5.77 -0.10 18.74
CA ALA A 185 4.94 -0.32 19.94
C ALA A 185 4.96 0.87 20.93
N GLY A 186 5.25 2.08 20.45
CA GLY A 186 5.27 3.30 21.26
C GLY A 186 6.65 3.62 21.86
N ARG A 187 6.79 4.81 22.47
CA ARG A 187 8.10 5.34 22.91
C ARG A 187 8.79 4.53 24.00
N LYS A 188 8.03 3.85 24.86
CA LYS A 188 8.58 3.07 25.98
C LYS A 188 9.10 1.70 25.55
N VAL A 189 8.38 1.04 24.65
CA VAL A 189 8.71 -0.31 24.18
C VAL A 189 9.65 -0.25 22.96
N GLY A 190 9.48 0.76 22.11
CA GLY A 190 10.23 0.86 20.87
C GLY A 190 9.65 -0.04 19.78
N ARG A 191 10.53 -0.58 18.92
CA ARG A 191 10.15 -1.46 17.82
C ARG A 191 10.10 -2.91 18.30
N VAL A 192 9.06 -3.64 17.91
CA VAL A 192 8.87 -5.06 18.24
C VAL A 192 8.71 -5.87 16.98
N GLU A 193 9.12 -7.13 17.03
CA GLU A 193 8.97 -8.10 15.94
C GLU A 193 8.02 -9.21 16.38
N LEU A 194 6.99 -9.45 15.58
CA LEU A 194 5.91 -10.39 15.87
C LEU A 194 5.63 -11.24 14.63
N ALA A 195 5.31 -12.52 14.79
CA ALA A 195 5.09 -13.40 13.65
C ALA A 195 3.80 -13.01 12.90
N PHE A 196 3.86 -12.96 11.56
CA PHE A 196 2.70 -12.58 10.73
C PHE A 196 1.48 -13.50 10.96
N ALA A 197 1.74 -14.79 11.20
CA ALA A 197 0.69 -15.77 11.49
C ALA A 197 -0.15 -15.46 12.75
N GLU A 198 0.38 -14.62 13.65
CA GLU A 198 -0.29 -14.21 14.90
C GLU A 198 -1.20 -12.99 14.73
N PHE A 199 -1.21 -12.36 13.56
CA PHE A 199 -2.09 -11.21 13.30
C PHE A 199 -3.46 -11.65 12.80
N GLU A 200 -4.50 -10.98 13.27
CA GLU A 200 -5.85 -11.08 12.74
C GLU A 200 -6.17 -9.87 11.88
N ALA A 201 -6.75 -10.11 10.71
CA ALA A 201 -7.10 -9.07 9.77
C ALA A 201 -8.57 -8.67 9.91
N PHE A 202 -8.82 -7.37 9.80
CA PHE A 202 -10.16 -6.78 9.80
C PHE A 202 -10.27 -5.70 8.73
N ALA A 203 -11.45 -5.55 8.15
CA ALA A 203 -11.84 -4.40 7.35
C ALA A 203 -12.59 -3.42 8.26
N SER A 204 -11.85 -2.50 8.87
CA SER A 204 -12.39 -1.51 9.81
C SER A 204 -13.02 -0.33 9.07
N PRO A 205 -14.23 0.11 9.44
CA PRO A 205 -14.86 1.28 8.84
C PRO A 205 -14.12 2.56 9.25
N VAL A 206 -13.94 3.46 8.30
CA VAL A 206 -13.31 4.76 8.49
C VAL A 206 -14.20 5.83 7.88
N SER A 207 -14.69 6.75 8.71
CA SER A 207 -15.47 7.88 8.25
C SER A 207 -14.58 8.94 7.59
N THR A 208 -15.03 9.46 6.45
CA THR A 208 -14.40 10.61 5.80
C THR A 208 -15.03 11.93 6.28
N ALA A 209 -14.36 13.05 6.01
CA ALA A 209 -14.87 14.39 6.33
C ALA A 209 -16.21 14.72 5.64
N VAL A 210 -16.53 14.04 4.54
CA VAL A 210 -17.79 14.22 3.79
C VAL A 210 -18.87 13.20 4.18
N GLY A 211 -18.67 12.45 5.27
CA GLY A 211 -19.66 11.52 5.81
C GLY A 211 -19.75 10.17 5.09
N THR A 212 -18.86 9.88 4.12
CA THR A 212 -18.79 8.55 3.51
C THR A 212 -18.03 7.57 4.39
N ILE A 213 -18.42 6.30 4.36
CA ILE A 213 -17.72 5.21 5.05
C ILE A 213 -16.81 4.52 4.04
N ARG A 214 -15.53 4.41 4.41
CA ARG A 214 -14.52 3.61 3.72
C ARG A 214 -14.10 2.43 4.59
N HIS A 215 -13.38 1.47 4.02
CA HIS A 215 -12.89 0.27 4.68
C HIS A 215 -11.36 0.27 4.67
N ARG A 216 -10.73 0.09 5.83
CA ARG A 216 -9.28 -0.03 5.95
C ARG A 216 -8.92 -1.43 6.43
N LEU A 217 -7.91 -2.03 5.81
CA LEU A 217 -7.28 -3.24 6.34
C LEU A 217 -6.54 -2.90 7.64
N GLY A 218 -7.00 -3.44 8.76
CA GLY A 218 -6.32 -3.42 10.05
C GLY A 218 -5.82 -4.80 10.41
N LEU A 219 -4.61 -4.90 10.96
CA LEU A 219 -4.06 -6.12 11.53
C LEU A 219 -3.89 -5.93 13.03
N ILE A 220 -4.32 -6.92 13.82
CA ILE A 220 -4.21 -6.92 15.28
C ILE A 220 -3.49 -8.18 15.73
N HIS A 221 -2.40 -8.01 16.46
CA HIS A 221 -1.66 -9.12 17.04
C HIS A 221 -2.44 -9.77 18.18
N ARG A 222 -2.61 -11.10 18.13
CA ARG A 222 -3.43 -11.86 19.11
C ARG A 222 -2.95 -11.73 20.55
N GLY A 223 -1.65 -11.93 20.78
CA GLY A 223 -1.12 -11.98 22.15
C GLY A 223 -0.97 -10.62 22.83
N THR A 224 -0.71 -9.55 22.07
CA THR A 224 -0.37 -8.22 22.63
C THR A 224 -1.42 -7.16 22.36
N GLY A 225 -2.33 -7.39 21.42
CA GLY A 225 -3.30 -6.39 20.96
C GLY A 225 -2.69 -5.25 20.13
N TYR A 226 -1.39 -5.30 19.80
CA TYR A 226 -0.80 -4.27 18.93
C TYR A 226 -1.46 -4.28 17.57
N SER A 227 -1.79 -3.10 17.07
CA SER A 227 -2.53 -2.93 15.83
C SER A 227 -1.79 -2.05 14.83
N VAL A 228 -1.91 -2.41 13.56
CA VAL A 228 -1.35 -1.68 12.43
C VAL A 228 -2.42 -1.56 11.35
N GLY A 229 -2.48 -0.41 10.69
CA GLY A 229 -3.45 -0.14 9.64
C GLY A 229 -2.78 0.06 8.30
N TYR A 230 -3.37 -0.47 7.25
CA TYR A 230 -3.00 -0.16 5.88
C TYR A 230 -3.09 1.37 5.65
N PRO A 231 -2.12 1.99 4.96
CA PRO A 231 -2.10 3.44 4.78
C PRO A 231 -3.35 3.99 4.05
N GLY A 232 -3.86 3.22 3.08
CA GLY A 232 -5.05 3.52 2.29
C GLY A 232 -6.37 3.13 2.97
N ALA A 233 -7.48 3.72 2.52
CA ALA A 233 -8.83 3.30 2.88
C ALA A 233 -9.67 3.22 1.62
N GLN A 234 -10.29 2.06 1.43
CA GLN A 234 -10.98 1.65 0.22
C GLN A 234 -12.46 1.99 0.27
N VAL A 235 -13.08 2.20 -0.87
CA VAL A 235 -14.51 2.55 -0.92
C VAL A 235 -15.32 1.31 -0.59
N GLU A 236 -15.05 0.22 -1.29
CA GLU A 236 -15.77 -1.03 -1.16
C GLU A 236 -15.03 -2.02 -0.25
N LEU A 237 -15.78 -2.92 0.39
CA LEU A 237 -15.21 -3.95 1.25
C LEU A 237 -14.28 -4.88 0.47
N TRP A 238 -14.68 -5.27 -0.75
CA TRP A 238 -13.92 -6.22 -1.58
C TRP A 238 -12.52 -5.72 -1.93
N GLU A 239 -12.34 -4.41 -2.09
CA GLU A 239 -11.02 -3.80 -2.33
C GLU A 239 -10.08 -4.09 -1.16
N THR A 240 -10.59 -3.99 0.07
CA THR A 240 -9.84 -4.34 1.28
C THR A 240 -9.51 -5.84 1.32
N GLN A 241 -10.41 -6.69 0.81
CA GLN A 241 -10.20 -8.13 0.74
C GLN A 241 -9.12 -8.48 -0.30
N VAL A 242 -9.07 -7.82 -1.45
CA VAL A 242 -7.99 -7.99 -2.44
C VAL A 242 -6.63 -7.60 -1.86
N ILE A 243 -6.55 -6.47 -1.16
CA ILE A 243 -5.31 -6.04 -0.49
C ILE A 243 -4.86 -7.09 0.53
N TRP A 244 -5.80 -7.66 1.29
CA TRP A 244 -5.49 -8.72 2.23
C TRP A 244 -5.02 -10.01 1.54
N GLU A 245 -5.60 -10.39 0.40
CA GLU A 245 -5.11 -11.50 -0.41
C GLU A 245 -3.70 -11.25 -0.95
N ALA A 246 -3.41 -10.04 -1.44
CA ALA A 246 -2.09 -9.65 -1.92
C ALA A 246 -1.04 -9.70 -0.79
N MET A 247 -1.40 -9.27 0.42
CA MET A 247 -0.52 -9.38 1.60
C MET A 247 -0.28 -10.83 2.02
N GLN A 248 -1.32 -11.67 2.02
CA GLN A 248 -1.17 -13.10 2.32
C GLN A 248 -0.23 -13.77 1.31
N GLN A 249 -0.41 -13.53 0.02
CA GLN A 249 0.45 -14.06 -1.04
C GLN A 249 1.89 -13.52 -0.90
N PHE A 250 2.05 -12.23 -0.58
CA PHE A 250 3.36 -11.63 -0.35
C PHE A 250 4.08 -12.25 0.85
N MET A 251 3.38 -12.60 1.93
CA MET A 251 4.01 -13.23 3.10
C MET A 251 4.24 -14.72 2.94
N ASP A 252 3.43 -15.41 2.12
CA ASP A 252 3.49 -16.86 1.94
C ASP A 252 4.65 -17.26 1.03
N VAL A 253 5.73 -17.81 1.62
CA VAL A 253 6.91 -18.25 0.88
C VAL A 253 6.69 -19.53 0.08
N SER A 254 5.58 -20.24 0.28
CA SER A 254 5.24 -21.41 -0.54
C SER A 254 4.69 -21.03 -1.93
N ARG A 255 4.42 -19.73 -2.16
CA ARG A 255 3.82 -19.20 -3.37
C ARG A 255 4.68 -18.09 -3.97
N PRO A 256 4.61 -17.85 -5.29
CA PRO A 256 5.34 -16.73 -5.91
C PRO A 256 4.80 -15.38 -5.38
N LEU A 257 5.61 -14.33 -5.48
CA LEU A 257 5.17 -12.96 -5.22
C LEU A 257 3.92 -12.63 -6.06
N PRO A 258 2.98 -11.82 -5.52
CA PRO A 258 1.87 -11.27 -6.30
C PRO A 258 2.36 -10.70 -7.62
N ASP A 259 1.67 -10.98 -8.73
CA ASP A 259 2.10 -10.44 -10.02
C ASP A 259 1.58 -9.00 -10.20
N ILE A 260 2.37 -8.04 -9.71
CA ILE A 260 2.07 -6.61 -9.71
C ILE A 260 3.34 -5.80 -10.07
N PRO A 261 3.19 -4.56 -10.58
CA PRO A 261 4.31 -3.68 -10.92
C PRO A 261 5.37 -3.50 -9.82
N GLU A 262 4.97 -3.43 -8.55
CA GLU A 262 5.86 -3.21 -7.41
C GLU A 262 7.03 -4.20 -7.36
N PHE A 263 6.79 -5.45 -7.74
CA PHE A 263 7.79 -6.51 -7.62
C PHE A 263 8.56 -6.78 -8.90
N ASP A 264 8.09 -6.31 -10.07
CA ASP A 264 8.54 -6.76 -11.40
C ASP A 264 10.07 -6.78 -11.55
N GLY A 265 10.73 -5.70 -11.16
CA GLY A 265 12.19 -5.58 -11.23
C GLY A 265 12.97 -6.50 -10.29
N THR A 266 12.33 -7.09 -9.29
CA THR A 266 12.98 -7.91 -8.25
C THR A 266 12.44 -9.33 -8.12
N ARG A 267 11.46 -9.73 -8.94
CA ARG A 267 10.87 -11.09 -8.91
C ARG A 267 11.91 -12.20 -9.02
N HIS A 268 12.93 -11.98 -9.86
CA HIS A 268 14.03 -12.91 -10.07
C HIS A 268 14.94 -13.14 -8.85
N LEU A 269 14.87 -12.27 -7.84
CA LEU A 269 15.63 -12.38 -6.60
C LEU A 269 14.93 -13.25 -5.55
N ASP A 270 13.62 -13.48 -5.68
CA ASP A 270 12.87 -14.39 -4.81
C ASP A 270 12.90 -15.81 -5.42
N PRO A 271 13.42 -16.84 -4.72
CA PRO A 271 13.69 -18.15 -5.33
C PRO A 271 12.42 -18.88 -5.80
N VAL A 272 11.32 -18.80 -5.05
CA VAL A 272 10.04 -19.43 -5.43
C VAL A 272 9.41 -18.72 -6.62
N THR A 273 9.49 -17.39 -6.64
CA THR A 273 9.02 -16.58 -7.76
C THR A 273 9.85 -16.81 -9.01
N ALA A 274 11.18 -16.85 -8.90
CA ALA A 274 12.07 -17.10 -10.02
C ALA A 274 11.81 -18.47 -10.67
N GLU A 275 11.63 -19.53 -9.86
CA GLU A 275 11.28 -20.87 -10.34
C GLU A 275 9.89 -20.89 -11.00
N HIS A 276 8.92 -20.16 -10.44
CA HIS A 276 7.57 -20.02 -11.01
C HIS A 276 7.61 -19.30 -12.36
N ASP A 277 8.29 -18.16 -12.45
CA ASP A 277 8.39 -17.34 -13.66
C ASP A 277 9.14 -18.09 -14.78
N ARG A 278 10.20 -18.83 -14.43
CA ARG A 278 10.92 -19.73 -15.36
C ARG A 278 10.01 -20.81 -15.94
N LYS A 279 9.17 -21.44 -15.12
CA LYS A 279 8.22 -22.48 -15.56
C LYS A 279 7.07 -21.90 -16.38
N SER A 280 6.60 -20.71 -16.03
CA SER A 280 5.44 -20.09 -16.67
C SER A 280 5.80 -19.37 -17.97
N GLY A 281 7.08 -19.08 -18.19
CA GLY A 281 7.59 -18.30 -19.32
C GLY A 281 7.27 -16.81 -19.18
N ARG A 282 7.12 -16.30 -17.95
CA ARG A 282 6.82 -14.90 -17.69
C ARG A 282 8.02 -14.02 -18.07
N PRO A 283 7.83 -12.94 -18.85
CA PRO A 283 8.89 -11.96 -19.10
C PRO A 283 9.42 -11.34 -17.80
N HIS A 284 10.72 -11.07 -17.75
CA HIS A 284 11.37 -10.49 -16.55
C HIS A 284 10.85 -9.09 -16.21
N ARG A 285 10.68 -8.23 -17.23
CA ARG A 285 10.19 -6.85 -17.12
C ARG A 285 8.75 -6.69 -17.65
N TYR A 286 7.87 -7.62 -17.29
CA TYR A 286 6.51 -7.68 -17.85
C TYR A 286 5.73 -6.38 -17.65
N TRP A 287 5.75 -5.83 -16.44
CA TRP A 287 5.04 -4.59 -16.11
C TRP A 287 5.83 -3.35 -16.51
N LEU A 288 7.15 -3.38 -16.30
CA LEU A 288 8.00 -2.21 -16.52
C LEU A 288 8.08 -1.83 -18.00
N ASP A 289 8.08 -2.81 -18.90
CA ASP A 289 8.14 -2.56 -20.35
C ASP A 289 6.73 -2.45 -20.98
N MET A 290 5.67 -2.59 -20.17
CA MET A 290 4.27 -2.45 -20.62
C MET A 290 3.86 -0.99 -20.75
N GLU A 291 3.13 -0.67 -21.82
CA GLU A 291 2.54 0.66 -21.99
C GLU A 291 1.53 0.95 -20.86
N ARG A 292 1.57 2.18 -20.32
CA ARG A 292 0.65 2.63 -19.27
C ARG A 292 -0.82 2.41 -19.61
N SER A 293 -1.23 2.70 -20.84
CA SER A 293 -2.63 2.55 -21.25
C SER A 293 -3.06 1.07 -21.18
N HIS A 294 -2.17 0.16 -21.54
CA HIS A 294 -2.39 -1.28 -21.43
C HIS A 294 -2.45 -1.72 -19.97
N ALA A 295 -1.52 -1.28 -19.12
CA ALA A 295 -1.52 -1.56 -17.68
C ALA A 295 -2.83 -1.09 -17.02
N SER A 296 -3.32 0.11 -17.36
CA SER A 296 -4.61 0.62 -16.90
C SER A 296 -5.79 -0.24 -17.37
N ALA A 297 -5.76 -0.77 -18.60
CA ALA A 297 -6.80 -1.66 -19.11
C ALA A 297 -6.79 -3.02 -18.39
N LEU A 298 -5.62 -3.56 -18.04
CA LEU A 298 -5.52 -4.76 -17.21
C LEU A 298 -6.05 -4.52 -15.81
N HIS A 299 -5.73 -3.38 -15.19
CA HIS A 299 -6.28 -2.99 -13.90
C HIS A 299 -7.81 -2.91 -13.93
N GLU A 300 -8.41 -2.24 -14.91
CA GLU A 300 -9.87 -2.13 -15.01
C GLU A 300 -10.54 -3.51 -15.16
N ARG A 301 -9.93 -4.41 -15.93
CA ARG A 301 -10.39 -5.80 -16.05
C ARG A 301 -10.31 -6.55 -14.72
N ALA A 302 -9.18 -6.45 -14.02
CA ALA A 302 -8.97 -7.06 -12.71
C ALA A 302 -9.97 -6.50 -11.67
N ARG A 303 -10.15 -5.18 -11.67
CA ARG A 303 -11.10 -4.46 -10.81
C ARG A 303 -12.53 -4.95 -11.02
N LYS A 304 -12.97 -5.07 -12.28
CA LYS A 304 -14.29 -5.61 -12.63
C LYS A 304 -14.44 -7.07 -12.20
N ALA A 305 -13.43 -7.91 -12.41
CA ALA A 305 -13.45 -9.30 -11.98
C ALA A 305 -13.51 -9.43 -10.44
N ALA A 306 -12.72 -8.64 -9.71
CA ALA A 306 -12.70 -8.60 -8.25
C ALA A 306 -14.03 -8.12 -7.66
N GLY A 307 -14.63 -7.07 -8.23
CA GLY A 307 -15.94 -6.58 -7.82
C GLY A 307 -17.07 -7.59 -8.08
N ALA A 308 -16.93 -8.44 -9.10
CA ALA A 308 -17.86 -9.52 -9.39
C ALA A 308 -17.56 -10.84 -8.65
N TYR A 309 -16.45 -10.92 -7.91
CA TYR A 309 -16.06 -12.14 -7.20
C TYR A 309 -17.04 -12.43 -6.05
N PRO A 310 -17.52 -13.68 -5.90
CA PRO A 310 -18.41 -14.04 -4.80
C PRO A 310 -17.62 -14.19 -3.49
N TRP A 311 -17.25 -13.06 -2.87
CA TRP A 311 -16.46 -13.01 -1.65
C TRP A 311 -17.04 -13.89 -0.53
N GLY A 312 -16.14 -14.61 0.15
CA GLY A 312 -16.50 -15.67 1.11
C GLY A 312 -16.55 -17.07 0.52
N ARG A 313 -16.45 -17.22 -0.81
CA ARG A 313 -16.28 -18.50 -1.49
C ARG A 313 -14.83 -18.78 -1.84
N THR A 314 -14.48 -20.06 -2.01
CA THR A 314 -13.19 -20.46 -2.59
C THR A 314 -13.15 -20.17 -4.09
N ARG A 315 -11.95 -20.11 -4.68
CA ARG A 315 -11.80 -19.90 -6.13
C ARG A 315 -12.55 -20.95 -6.95
N GLU A 316 -12.49 -22.22 -6.53
CA GLU A 316 -13.19 -23.32 -7.20
C GLU A 316 -14.70 -23.14 -7.18
N GLN A 317 -15.26 -22.75 -6.03
CA GLN A 317 -16.68 -22.45 -5.89
C GLN A 317 -17.10 -21.23 -6.72
N ALA A 318 -16.23 -20.21 -6.81
CA ALA A 318 -16.47 -19.04 -7.64
C ALA A 318 -16.55 -19.41 -9.12
N LEU A 319 -15.57 -20.17 -9.62
CA LEU A 319 -15.54 -20.67 -10.99
C LEU A 319 -16.77 -21.54 -11.29
N ALA A 320 -17.14 -22.45 -10.39
CA ALA A 320 -18.33 -23.29 -10.52
C ALA A 320 -19.64 -22.46 -10.55
N SER A 321 -19.66 -21.30 -9.90
CA SER A 321 -20.79 -20.36 -9.94
C SER A 321 -20.82 -19.44 -11.17
N GLY A 322 -19.87 -19.60 -12.10
CA GLY A 322 -19.80 -18.83 -13.34
C GLY A 322 -18.97 -17.54 -13.26
N TRP A 323 -18.28 -17.28 -12.15
CA TRP A 323 -17.32 -16.18 -12.09
C TRP A 323 -16.15 -16.44 -13.04
N ARG A 324 -15.69 -15.38 -13.71
CA ARG A 324 -14.58 -15.45 -14.66
C ARG A 324 -13.44 -14.54 -14.18
N PRO A 325 -12.23 -15.07 -13.96
CA PRO A 325 -11.08 -14.24 -13.64
C PRO A 325 -10.73 -13.35 -14.82
N SER A 326 -10.03 -12.25 -14.54
CA SER A 326 -9.51 -11.35 -15.56
C SER A 326 -8.43 -12.02 -16.40
N GLY A 327 -7.69 -12.97 -15.82
CA GLY A 327 -6.50 -13.61 -16.40
C GLY A 327 -5.21 -12.81 -16.22
N VAL A 328 -5.28 -11.61 -15.62
CA VAL A 328 -4.12 -10.78 -15.32
C VAL A 328 -3.25 -11.47 -14.27
N GLY A 329 -1.96 -11.61 -14.53
CA GLY A 329 -1.06 -12.31 -13.60
C GLY A 329 -1.15 -13.85 -13.68
N GLU A 330 -2.02 -14.39 -14.54
CA GLU A 330 -2.26 -15.83 -14.69
C GLU A 330 -1.89 -16.34 -16.10
N GLY A 331 -1.02 -15.62 -16.82
CA GLY A 331 -0.53 -16.01 -18.14
C GLY A 331 -1.02 -15.12 -19.29
N ASP A 332 -1.54 -13.92 -18.98
CA ASP A 332 -1.87 -12.87 -19.96
C ASP A 332 -0.68 -12.53 -20.87
N TRP A 333 0.55 -12.62 -20.36
CA TRP A 333 1.79 -12.48 -21.15
C TRP A 333 1.98 -13.52 -22.26
N ARG A 334 1.29 -14.67 -22.22
CA ARG A 334 1.36 -15.68 -23.30
C ARG A 334 0.54 -15.28 -24.53
N THR A 335 -0.41 -14.37 -24.35
CA THR A 335 -1.28 -13.84 -25.40
C THR A 335 -0.89 -12.42 -25.82
N ALA A 336 -0.04 -11.76 -25.02
CA ALA A 336 0.53 -10.47 -25.37
C ALA A 336 1.38 -10.62 -26.64
N LYS A 337 1.02 -9.90 -27.70
CA LYS A 337 1.92 -9.75 -28.85
C LYS A 337 3.18 -9.01 -28.36
N PRO A 338 4.39 -9.45 -28.74
CA PRO A 338 5.58 -8.64 -28.49
C PRO A 338 5.39 -7.27 -29.12
N ALA A 339 5.70 -6.23 -28.36
CA ALA A 339 5.64 -4.84 -28.77
C ALA A 339 6.64 -4.55 -29.91
#